data_AF-K9D495-F1
#
_entry.id   AF-K9D495-F1
#
_cell.length_a   1.000
_cell.length_b   1.000
_cell.length_c   1.000
_cell.angle_alpha   90.00
_cell.angle_beta   90.00
_cell.angle_gamma   90.00
#
_symmetry.space_group_name_H-M   'P 1'
#
loop_
_entity.id
_entity.type
_entity.pdbx_description
1 polymer ?
#
loop_
_entity_poly.entity_id
_entity_poly.type
_entity_poly.pdbx_seq_one_letter_code
_entity_poly.pdbx_strand_id
1 'polypeptide(L)'
;MKKRFAAIFAATAVLGVTTAFAANPFSDVTPNDWAYQSVAQLAAAGVINGYPDGTFKGQNNITRYEMAQMVAKAMANEARANAEQQAMINRLADEFASELNNLGVRVATLENKVGNVKVTGDVRLKYEGYEKEGQFSKTNASKKSKFDYRGRIQFNAQVNENTSAVIRIKGSNEFGNTGSASVSADRVYVAHKFGKDTTAVAGRFGAFVGNGLIYDDTFDGAALAYDNGKFSALAAYGYFIEGVPAATADDNLSVTLLQAQGKLSDDITIGGFYAFANNNGSKFASAYNLDGDSFDIYGGFADFQFKNVWIGGEYATFAEDAKEGGNDAWVAGIGFGNYNIKEAGSWDVKAQYFDLAEKAPVFSSTWNQPASQNYKGWLATVDYALAKNVGLSAYYGFAAEDQDGNDLSDYYRAELNYKF
;
A
#
# COMPACT_ATOMS: atom_id res chain seq x y z
N MET A 1 -41.39 -9.93 -10.38
CA MET A 1 -41.72 -8.83 -9.44
C MET A 1 -42.27 -9.31 -8.08
N LYS A 2 -43.02 -10.42 -7.98
CA LYS A 2 -43.56 -10.92 -6.69
C LYS A 2 -42.53 -11.35 -5.62
N LYS A 3 -41.28 -11.66 -6.00
CA LYS A 3 -40.23 -12.12 -5.06
C LYS A 3 -39.51 -11.00 -4.28
N ARG A 4 -39.61 -9.73 -4.71
CA ARG A 4 -38.89 -8.61 -4.06
C ARG A 4 -39.69 -7.94 -2.92
N PHE A 5 -41.03 -7.95 -3.01
CA PHE A 5 -41.91 -7.49 -1.93
C PHE A 5 -41.90 -8.41 -0.71
N ALA A 6 -41.72 -9.71 -0.92
CA ALA A 6 -41.61 -10.69 0.15
C ALA A 6 -40.37 -10.46 1.01
N ALA A 7 -39.29 -9.86 0.49
CA ALA A 7 -38.05 -9.65 1.24
C ALA A 7 -38.20 -8.56 2.34
N ILE A 8 -39.00 -7.52 2.09
CA ILE A 8 -39.28 -6.47 3.10
C ILE A 8 -40.21 -7.01 4.20
N PHE A 9 -41.23 -7.79 3.83
CA PHE A 9 -42.13 -8.46 4.79
C PHE A 9 -41.46 -9.63 5.54
N ALA A 10 -40.49 -10.32 4.94
CA ALA A 10 -39.72 -11.37 5.59
C ALA A 10 -38.70 -10.81 6.60
N ALA A 11 -38.18 -9.61 6.37
CA ALA A 11 -37.30 -8.93 7.32
C ALA A 11 -38.00 -8.49 8.62
N THR A 12 -39.34 -8.37 8.63
CA THR A 12 -40.14 -8.06 9.82
C THR A 12 -40.73 -9.30 10.50
N ALA A 13 -40.69 -10.47 9.86
CA ALA A 13 -41.22 -11.72 10.43
C ALA A 13 -40.26 -12.42 11.43
N VAL A 14 -39.00 -11.97 11.55
CA VAL A 14 -38.00 -12.47 12.52
C VAL A 14 -38.07 -11.71 13.86
N LEU A 15 -39.18 -11.02 14.14
CA LEU A 15 -39.37 -10.30 15.39
C LEU A 15 -39.84 -11.26 16.48
N GLY A 16 -38.90 -11.60 17.36
CA GLY A 16 -39.17 -12.20 18.65
C GLY A 16 -40.28 -11.46 19.40
N VAL A 17 -41.13 -12.27 20.03
CA VAL A 17 -42.35 -11.90 20.75
C VAL A 17 -42.05 -10.91 21.87
N THR A 18 -42.58 -9.69 21.77
CA THR A 18 -43.16 -8.99 22.93
C THR A 18 -44.41 -8.23 22.48
N THR A 19 -45.53 -8.60 23.09
CA THR A 19 -46.87 -8.06 22.87
C THR A 19 -46.95 -6.57 23.25
N ALA A 20 -47.00 -5.71 22.24
CA ALA A 20 -47.75 -4.47 22.29
C ALA A 20 -48.45 -4.33 20.92
N PHE A 21 -49.78 -4.49 20.90
CA PHE A 21 -50.57 -4.22 19.69
C PHE A 21 -50.49 -2.72 19.41
N ALA A 22 -49.57 -2.32 18.53
CA ALA A 22 -49.60 -0.98 17.96
C ALA A 22 -50.92 -0.82 17.20
N ALA A 23 -51.71 0.21 17.55
CA ALA A 23 -52.98 0.47 16.89
C ALA A 23 -52.73 0.78 15.41
N ASN A 24 -53.26 -0.06 14.51
CA ASN A 24 -53.19 0.15 13.08
C ASN A 24 -54.07 1.37 12.69
N PRO A 25 -53.51 2.40 12.03
CA PRO A 25 -54.27 3.59 11.64
C PRO A 25 -55.09 3.42 10.35
N PHE A 26 -54.96 2.30 9.63
CA PHE A 26 -55.59 2.11 8.32
C PHE A 26 -56.89 1.30 8.39
N SER A 27 -57.96 1.82 7.80
CA SER A 27 -59.30 1.23 7.82
C SER A 27 -59.47 -0.05 6.99
N ASP A 28 -58.60 -0.26 6.00
CA ASP A 28 -58.60 -1.40 5.07
C ASP A 28 -57.60 -2.50 5.45
N VAL A 29 -57.03 -2.44 6.65
CA VAL A 29 -56.09 -3.45 7.19
C VAL A 29 -56.65 -4.00 8.50
N THR A 30 -57.17 -5.21 8.43
CA THR A 30 -57.88 -5.89 9.52
C THR A 30 -56.96 -6.85 10.27
N PRO A 31 -57.26 -7.20 11.54
CA PRO A 31 -56.44 -8.14 12.31
C PRO A 31 -56.27 -9.53 11.68
N ASN A 32 -57.13 -9.90 10.72
CA ASN A 32 -57.07 -11.17 10.00
C ASN A 32 -56.15 -11.10 8.77
N ASP A 33 -55.66 -9.92 8.39
CA ASP A 33 -54.75 -9.77 7.26
C ASP A 33 -53.34 -10.24 7.62
N TRP A 34 -52.75 -11.05 6.75
CA TRP A 34 -51.37 -11.55 6.91
C TRP A 34 -50.33 -10.43 7.10
N ALA A 35 -50.62 -9.24 6.55
CA ALA A 35 -49.76 -8.08 6.60
C ALA A 35 -49.98 -7.18 7.84
N TYR A 36 -51.04 -7.43 8.63
CA TYR A 36 -51.51 -6.54 9.69
C TYR A 36 -50.38 -6.09 10.64
N GLN A 37 -49.61 -7.05 11.17
CA GLN A 37 -48.53 -6.74 12.12
C GLN A 37 -47.41 -5.90 11.49
N SER A 38 -46.99 -6.25 10.27
CA SER A 38 -45.92 -5.51 9.58
C SER A 38 -46.37 -4.11 9.18
N VAL A 39 -47.60 -3.94 8.72
CA VAL A 39 -48.18 -2.63 8.39
C VAL A 39 -48.31 -1.77 9.65
N ALA A 40 -48.85 -2.33 10.74
CA ALA A 40 -48.97 -1.59 12.00
C ALA A 40 -47.60 -1.12 12.54
N GLN A 41 -46.58 -1.97 12.47
CA GLN A 41 -45.21 -1.62 12.88
C GLN A 41 -44.58 -0.55 12.00
N LEU A 42 -44.71 -0.67 10.67
CA LEU A 42 -44.17 0.32 9.73
C LEU A 42 -44.87 1.67 9.86
N ALA A 43 -46.18 1.67 10.16
CA ALA A 43 -46.94 2.89 10.41
C ALA A 43 -46.50 3.56 11.72
N ALA A 44 -46.34 2.77 12.79
CA ALA A 44 -45.82 3.26 14.07
C ALA A 44 -44.38 3.81 13.96
N ALA A 45 -43.57 3.22 13.09
CA ALA A 45 -42.21 3.70 12.78
C ALA A 45 -42.19 4.92 11.84
N GLY A 46 -43.35 5.40 11.35
CA GLY A 46 -43.44 6.53 10.42
C GLY A 46 -42.92 6.23 9.02
N VAL A 47 -42.71 4.95 8.67
CA VAL A 47 -42.21 4.52 7.36
C VAL A 47 -43.34 4.55 6.32
N ILE A 48 -44.57 4.25 6.73
CA ILE A 48 -45.77 4.32 5.88
C ILE A 48 -46.82 5.25 6.50
N ASN A 49 -47.45 6.07 5.66
CA ASN A 49 -48.46 7.06 6.10
C ASN A 49 -49.86 6.77 5.54
N GLY A 50 -49.99 5.80 4.62
CA GLY A 50 -51.25 5.53 3.90
C GLY A 50 -51.70 6.69 3.02
N TYR A 51 -52.96 6.63 2.60
CA TYR A 51 -53.63 7.61 1.77
C TYR A 51 -54.45 8.59 2.62
N PRO A 52 -54.76 9.80 2.11
CA PRO A 52 -55.55 10.81 2.84
C PRO A 52 -56.95 10.34 3.28
N ASP A 53 -57.48 9.30 2.65
CA ASP A 53 -58.76 8.66 2.98
C ASP A 53 -58.66 7.67 4.16
N GLY A 54 -57.49 7.53 4.78
CA GLY A 54 -57.27 6.64 5.93
C GLY A 54 -57.11 5.16 5.54
N THR A 55 -56.70 4.88 4.30
CA THR A 55 -56.44 3.51 3.80
C THR A 55 -54.95 3.29 3.50
N PHE A 56 -54.51 2.03 3.48
CA PHE A 56 -53.17 1.60 3.08
C PHE A 56 -53.11 1.18 1.60
N LYS A 57 -54.22 0.65 1.06
CA LYS A 57 -54.38 0.09 -0.29
C LYS A 57 -53.31 -0.95 -0.65
N GLY A 58 -53.06 -1.89 0.27
CA GLY A 58 -52.00 -2.90 0.14
C GLY A 58 -52.12 -3.86 -1.05
N GLN A 59 -53.25 -3.86 -1.77
CA GLN A 59 -53.47 -4.65 -2.99
C GLN A 59 -53.06 -3.91 -4.27
N ASN A 60 -52.74 -2.61 -4.19
CA ASN A 60 -52.30 -1.83 -5.34
C ASN A 60 -50.82 -2.06 -5.64
N ASN A 61 -50.44 -1.89 -6.91
CA ASN A 61 -49.04 -1.88 -7.30
C ASN A 61 -48.35 -0.64 -6.76
N ILE A 62 -47.18 -0.81 -6.14
CA ILE A 62 -46.30 0.31 -5.76
C ILE A 62 -45.39 0.67 -6.93
N THR A 63 -45.13 1.96 -7.10
CA THR A 63 -44.09 2.44 -8.01
C THR A 63 -42.71 2.33 -7.35
N ARG A 64 -41.65 2.29 -8.18
CA ARG A 64 -40.27 2.33 -7.68
C ARG A 64 -39.98 3.59 -6.86
N TYR A 65 -40.60 4.71 -7.21
CA TYR A 65 -40.45 5.98 -6.50
C TYR A 65 -41.09 5.96 -5.11
N GLU A 66 -42.32 5.44 -5.00
CA GLU A 66 -42.99 5.24 -3.70
C GLU A 66 -42.20 4.26 -2.82
N MET A 67 -41.61 3.21 -3.41
CA MET A 67 -40.71 2.31 -2.67
C MET A 67 -39.46 3.03 -2.18
N ALA A 68 -38.83 3.87 -3.00
CA ALA A 68 -37.68 4.68 -2.58
C ALA A 68 -38.02 5.66 -1.45
N GLN A 69 -39.23 6.25 -1.45
CA GLN A 69 -39.71 7.08 -0.34
C GLN A 69 -39.83 6.30 0.97
N MET A 70 -40.29 5.04 0.91
CA MET A 70 -40.34 4.16 2.09
C MET A 70 -38.93 3.82 2.59
N VAL A 71 -37.99 3.53 1.67
CA VAL A 71 -36.58 3.26 2.03
C VAL A 71 -35.93 4.50 2.66
N ALA A 72 -36.15 5.68 2.11
CA ALA A 72 -35.64 6.95 2.66
C ALA A 72 -36.11 7.18 4.10
N LYS A 73 -37.40 6.92 4.38
CA LYS A 73 -37.97 7.04 5.73
C LYS A 73 -37.45 5.97 6.68
N ALA A 74 -37.18 4.76 6.18
CA ALA A 74 -36.57 3.70 6.98
C ALA A 74 -35.12 4.07 7.36
N MET A 75 -34.35 4.62 6.42
CA MET A 75 -32.99 5.14 6.68
C MET A 75 -32.98 6.27 7.72
N ALA A 76 -33.96 7.18 7.67
CA ALA A 76 -34.09 8.24 8.68
C ALA A 76 -34.34 7.73 10.10
N ASN A 77 -34.82 6.48 10.23
CA ASN A 77 -35.08 5.82 11.50
C ASN A 77 -34.08 4.69 11.83
N GLU A 78 -32.96 4.60 11.10
CA GLU A 78 -31.96 3.51 11.21
C GLU A 78 -31.39 3.36 12.64
N ALA A 79 -31.27 4.46 13.39
CA ALA A 79 -30.80 4.45 14.78
C ALA A 79 -31.71 3.66 15.76
N ARG A 80 -32.96 3.38 15.36
CA ARG A 80 -33.92 2.58 16.13
C ARG A 80 -33.97 1.11 15.67
N ALA A 81 -33.24 0.77 14.62
CA ALA A 81 -33.20 -0.58 14.04
C ALA A 81 -32.08 -1.42 14.67
N ASN A 82 -32.28 -2.73 14.76
CA ASN A 82 -31.23 -3.67 15.16
C ASN A 82 -30.27 -3.97 13.98
N ALA A 83 -29.14 -4.64 14.25
CA ALA A 83 -28.09 -4.88 13.25
C ALA A 83 -28.58 -5.60 11.98
N GLU A 84 -29.52 -6.53 12.10
CA GLU A 84 -30.09 -7.26 10.95
C GLU A 84 -30.98 -6.36 10.10
N GLN A 85 -31.79 -5.52 10.75
CA GLN A 85 -32.65 -4.54 10.10
C GLN A 85 -31.83 -3.45 9.40
N GLN A 86 -30.75 -2.98 10.02
CA GLN A 86 -29.81 -2.04 9.41
C GLN A 86 -29.17 -2.62 8.14
N ALA A 87 -28.72 -3.88 8.19
CA ALA A 87 -28.19 -4.56 7.00
C ALA A 87 -29.22 -4.67 5.86
N MET A 88 -30.50 -4.87 6.18
CA MET A 88 -31.57 -4.91 5.19
C MET A 88 -31.89 -3.53 4.60
N ILE A 89 -31.97 -2.49 5.44
CA ILE A 89 -32.16 -1.10 5.02
C ILE A 89 -31.03 -0.69 4.06
N ASN A 90 -29.79 -1.03 4.37
CA ASN A 90 -28.63 -0.73 3.53
C ASN A 90 -28.70 -1.43 2.16
N ARG A 91 -29.06 -2.72 2.11
CA ARG A 91 -29.26 -3.42 0.81
C ARG A 91 -30.38 -2.80 -0.03
N LEU A 92 -31.45 -2.34 0.61
CA LEU A 92 -32.55 -1.66 -0.09
C LEU A 92 -32.13 -0.26 -0.56
N ALA A 93 -31.36 0.46 0.24
CA ALA A 93 -30.80 1.75 -0.15
C ALA A 93 -29.90 1.62 -1.40
N ASP A 94 -29.14 0.53 -1.50
CA ASP A 94 -28.32 0.25 -2.68
C ASP A 94 -29.17 -0.06 -3.92
N GLU A 95 -30.22 -0.88 -3.80
CA GLU A 95 -31.11 -1.25 -4.93
C GLU A 95 -31.93 -0.06 -5.48
N PHE A 96 -32.19 0.96 -4.65
CA PHE A 96 -32.97 2.17 -4.99
C PHE A 96 -32.12 3.45 -5.01
N ALA A 97 -30.80 3.33 -5.13
CA ALA A 97 -29.87 4.46 -5.03
C ALA A 97 -30.18 5.60 -6.02
N SER A 98 -30.55 5.27 -7.26
CA SER A 98 -30.90 6.25 -8.29
C SER A 98 -32.15 7.05 -7.93
N GLU A 99 -33.19 6.39 -7.41
CA GLU A 99 -34.42 7.03 -6.97
C GLU A 99 -34.24 7.84 -5.68
N LEU A 100 -33.40 7.36 -4.75
CA LEU A 100 -33.05 8.07 -3.51
C LEU A 100 -32.27 9.36 -3.79
N ASN A 101 -31.36 9.34 -4.76
CA ASN A 101 -30.65 10.53 -5.21
C ASN A 101 -31.61 11.59 -5.78
N ASN A 102 -32.60 11.17 -6.57
CA ASN A 102 -33.65 12.06 -7.09
C ASN A 102 -34.57 12.62 -5.98
N LEU A 103 -34.62 11.96 -4.82
CA LEU A 103 -35.33 12.40 -3.62
C LEU A 103 -34.48 13.31 -2.71
N GLY A 104 -33.22 13.57 -3.05
CA GLY A 104 -32.29 14.33 -2.21
C GLY A 104 -31.83 13.58 -0.95
N VAL A 105 -32.03 12.26 -0.90
CA VAL A 105 -31.68 11.42 0.25
C VAL A 105 -30.23 10.95 0.08
N ARG A 106 -29.39 11.33 1.04
CA ARG A 106 -27.97 10.96 1.06
C ARG A 106 -27.84 9.50 1.46
N VAL A 107 -27.37 8.66 0.53
CA VAL A 107 -27.02 7.27 0.81
C VAL A 107 -25.56 7.24 1.24
N ALA A 108 -25.22 6.63 2.37
CA ALA A 108 -23.83 6.54 2.85
C ALA A 108 -22.88 5.90 1.79
N THR A 109 -23.41 5.01 0.94
CA THR A 109 -22.72 4.45 -0.23
C THR A 109 -22.39 5.49 -1.32
N LEU A 110 -23.19 6.55 -1.46
CA LEU A 110 -22.88 7.72 -2.30
C LEU A 110 -21.90 8.68 -1.60
N GLU A 111 -21.89 8.75 -0.28
CA GLU A 111 -20.89 9.55 0.47
C GLU A 111 -19.48 8.96 0.36
N ASN A 112 -19.36 7.63 0.31
CA ASN A 112 -18.11 6.95 -0.05
C ASN A 112 -17.64 7.22 -1.49
N LYS A 113 -18.48 7.84 -2.34
CA LYS A 113 -18.10 8.32 -3.68
C LYS A 113 -17.75 9.81 -3.72
N VAL A 114 -18.03 10.58 -2.66
CA VAL A 114 -17.78 12.05 -2.60
C VAL A 114 -16.59 12.41 -1.68
N GLY A 115 -15.93 11.42 -1.09
CA GLY A 115 -14.58 11.51 -0.50
C GLY A 115 -13.56 10.65 -1.25
N ASN A 116 -13.57 10.68 -2.58
CA ASN A 116 -12.81 9.74 -3.42
C ASN A 116 -11.29 9.90 -3.36
N VAL A 117 -10.74 10.92 -2.68
CA VAL A 117 -9.30 11.12 -2.52
C VAL A 117 -8.90 11.11 -1.05
N LYS A 118 -8.11 10.11 -0.65
CA LYS A 118 -7.44 10.06 0.66
C LYS A 118 -6.04 10.66 0.55
N VAL A 119 -5.74 11.65 1.38
CA VAL A 119 -4.39 12.21 1.52
C VAL A 119 -3.67 11.50 2.65
N THR A 120 -2.43 11.07 2.40
CA THR A 120 -1.52 10.48 3.36
C THR A 120 -0.13 11.07 3.17
N GLY A 121 0.77 10.91 4.13
CA GLY A 121 2.14 11.37 3.93
C GLY A 121 3.10 10.95 5.00
N ASP A 122 4.33 11.42 4.84
CA ASP A 122 5.37 11.29 5.86
C ASP A 122 6.36 12.44 5.80
N VAL A 123 6.97 12.69 6.95
CA VAL A 123 8.09 13.60 7.12
C VAL A 123 9.23 12.82 7.76
N ARG A 124 10.45 13.05 7.26
CA ARG A 124 11.69 12.51 7.81
C ARG A 124 12.66 13.65 8.05
N LEU A 125 13.24 13.68 9.24
CA LEU A 125 14.47 14.42 9.53
C LEU A 125 15.59 13.39 9.68
N LYS A 126 16.72 13.59 8.99
CA LYS A 126 17.87 12.68 9.03
C LYS A 126 19.12 13.44 9.45
N TYR A 127 19.87 12.85 10.37
CA TYR A 127 21.27 13.16 10.63
C TYR A 127 22.14 12.03 10.08
N GLU A 128 23.24 12.36 9.41
CA GLU A 128 24.16 11.37 8.85
C GLU A 128 25.61 11.85 8.92
N GLY A 129 26.53 10.95 9.24
CA GLY A 129 27.96 11.20 9.15
C GLY A 129 28.82 9.94 9.21
N TYR A 130 30.12 10.19 9.15
CA TYR A 130 31.18 9.19 9.08
C TYR A 130 32.30 9.58 10.05
N GLU A 131 33.02 8.61 10.60
CA GLU A 131 34.18 8.85 11.46
C GLU A 131 35.28 9.62 10.72
N LYS A 132 35.63 9.17 9.51
CA LYS A 132 36.58 9.83 8.61
C LYS A 132 35.80 10.74 7.66
N GLU A 133 36.08 12.04 7.67
CA GLU A 133 35.45 12.99 6.74
C GLU A 133 35.77 12.62 5.28
N GLY A 134 34.74 12.60 4.42
CA GLY A 134 34.88 12.43 2.97
C GLY A 134 34.87 10.99 2.43
N GLN A 135 34.81 9.95 3.28
CA GLN A 135 34.68 8.56 2.84
C GLN A 135 33.20 8.11 2.93
N PHE A 136 32.70 7.38 1.91
CA PHE A 136 31.29 6.97 1.64
C PHE A 136 30.31 8.03 1.20
N SER A 137 30.70 9.29 1.35
CA SER A 137 29.79 10.33 0.97
C SER A 137 30.09 10.90 -0.41
N LYS A 138 29.19 10.54 -1.31
CA LYS A 138 28.60 11.54 -2.23
C LYS A 138 27.86 12.68 -1.47
N THR A 139 28.08 12.94 -0.18
CA THR A 139 28.20 14.33 0.28
C THR A 139 29.44 14.90 -0.39
N ASN A 140 29.28 15.21 -1.68
CA ASN A 140 29.42 16.56 -2.13
C ASN A 140 30.18 17.40 -1.10
N ALA A 141 31.44 17.74 -1.37
CA ALA A 141 32.16 18.78 -0.62
C ALA A 141 31.34 20.10 -0.51
N SER A 142 30.22 20.19 -1.23
CA SER A 142 29.21 21.25 -1.22
C SER A 142 28.07 21.10 -0.20
N LYS A 143 27.88 19.95 0.48
CA LYS A 143 26.93 19.86 1.61
C LYS A 143 27.50 20.61 2.81
N LYS A 144 26.70 21.50 3.40
CA LYS A 144 27.08 22.40 4.51
C LYS A 144 26.55 21.91 5.87
N SER A 145 25.69 20.90 5.88
CA SER A 145 25.03 20.35 7.06
C SER A 145 24.90 18.83 6.96
N LYS A 146 25.08 18.17 8.10
CA LYS A 146 24.81 16.74 8.31
C LYS A 146 23.32 16.43 8.46
N PHE A 147 22.45 17.45 8.45
CA PHE A 147 21.01 17.30 8.57
C PHE A 147 20.30 17.53 7.23
N ASP A 148 19.43 16.58 6.85
CA ASP A 148 18.46 16.74 5.76
C ASP A 148 17.03 16.45 6.21
N TYR A 149 16.09 16.95 5.41
CA TYR A 149 14.67 16.64 5.56
C TYR A 149 14.08 16.11 4.26
N ARG A 150 13.05 15.29 4.41
CA ARG A 150 12.16 14.85 3.33
C ARG A 150 10.72 14.99 3.80
N GLY A 151 9.86 15.57 2.96
CA GLY A 151 8.41 15.50 3.08
C GLY A 151 7.81 14.77 1.88
N ARG A 152 6.79 13.94 2.11
CA ARG A 152 6.01 13.31 1.06
C ARG A 152 4.52 13.50 1.32
N ILE A 153 3.79 13.86 0.28
CA ILE A 153 2.32 13.95 0.29
C ILE A 153 1.81 13.06 -0.84
N GLN A 154 0.95 12.10 -0.50
CA GLN A 154 0.35 11.14 -1.41
C GLN A 154 -1.17 11.31 -1.44
N PHE A 155 -1.70 11.50 -2.64
CA PHE A 155 -3.12 11.54 -2.95
C PHE A 155 -3.52 10.18 -3.51
N ASN A 156 -4.48 9.53 -2.86
CA ASN A 156 -4.97 8.21 -3.23
C ASN A 156 -6.42 8.35 -3.68
N ALA A 157 -6.65 8.29 -4.97
CA ALA A 157 -7.97 8.41 -5.57
C ALA A 157 -8.59 7.03 -5.84
N GLN A 158 -9.79 6.75 -5.32
CA GLN A 158 -10.58 5.58 -5.73
C GLN A 158 -11.50 5.99 -6.88
N VAL A 159 -11.21 5.50 -8.09
CA VAL A 159 -11.97 5.85 -9.31
C VAL A 159 -13.27 5.04 -9.38
N ASN A 160 -13.20 3.74 -9.06
CA ASN A 160 -14.33 2.82 -8.89
C ASN A 160 -13.88 1.64 -8.01
N GLU A 161 -14.72 0.64 -7.76
CA GLU A 161 -14.40 -0.50 -6.86
C GLU A 161 -13.09 -1.25 -7.20
N ASN A 162 -12.69 -1.28 -8.48
CA ASN A 162 -11.53 -2.02 -8.95
C ASN A 162 -10.36 -1.13 -9.36
N THR A 163 -10.56 0.19 -9.48
CA THR A 163 -9.58 1.11 -10.05
C THR A 163 -9.21 2.21 -9.08
N SER A 164 -7.91 2.42 -8.90
CA SER A 164 -7.36 3.51 -8.10
C SER A 164 -6.30 4.27 -8.90
N ALA A 165 -6.11 5.54 -8.56
CA ALA A 165 -5.04 6.38 -9.08
C ALA A 165 -4.28 7.02 -7.92
N VAL A 166 -2.96 7.12 -8.05
CA VAL A 166 -2.09 7.63 -6.99
C VAL A 166 -1.14 8.68 -7.55
N ILE A 167 -1.03 9.79 -6.83
CA ILE A 167 -0.01 10.81 -7.07
C ILE A 167 0.74 11.05 -5.76
N ARG A 168 2.07 11.00 -5.78
CA ARG A 168 2.91 11.39 -4.64
C ARG A 168 3.89 12.47 -5.06
N ILE A 169 3.90 13.55 -4.28
CA ILE A 169 4.90 14.62 -4.37
C ILE A 169 5.92 14.39 -3.25
N LYS A 170 7.19 14.41 -3.61
CA LYS A 170 8.35 14.28 -2.72
C LYS A 170 9.11 15.60 -2.75
N GLY A 171 9.34 16.17 -1.57
CA GLY A 171 10.20 17.33 -1.37
C GLY A 171 11.35 16.96 -0.45
N SER A 172 12.56 17.44 -0.73
CA SER A 172 13.70 17.26 0.16
C SER A 172 14.74 18.36 0.01
N ASN A 173 15.40 18.71 1.11
CA ASN A 173 16.57 19.59 1.09
C ASN A 173 17.46 19.34 2.31
N GLU A 174 18.62 19.95 2.28
CA GLU A 174 19.56 20.02 3.39
C GLU A 174 19.30 21.27 4.26
N PHE A 175 19.52 21.15 5.57
CA PHE A 175 19.40 22.28 6.49
C PHE A 175 20.42 23.37 6.15
N GLY A 176 19.99 24.63 6.11
CA GLY A 176 20.85 25.77 5.81
C GLY A 176 21.22 25.94 4.33
N ASN A 177 20.73 25.08 3.44
CA ASN A 177 20.88 25.28 2.00
C ASN A 177 20.01 26.44 1.51
N THR A 178 20.64 27.45 0.91
CA THR A 178 19.97 28.64 0.35
C THR A 178 19.42 28.40 -1.07
N GLY A 179 19.75 27.27 -1.70
CA GLY A 179 19.19 26.87 -2.98
C GLY A 179 17.76 26.32 -2.86
N SER A 180 17.07 26.24 -4.00
CA SER A 180 15.72 25.66 -4.07
C SER A 180 15.71 24.21 -3.58
N ALA A 181 14.67 23.85 -2.81
CA ALA A 181 14.44 22.46 -2.44
C ALA A 181 14.15 21.61 -3.69
N SER A 182 14.60 20.35 -3.66
CA SER A 182 14.20 19.38 -4.68
C SER A 182 12.74 19.04 -4.47
N VAL A 183 11.93 19.16 -5.53
CA VAL A 183 10.52 18.77 -5.54
C VAL A 183 10.26 17.97 -6.81
N SER A 184 9.75 16.75 -6.65
CA SER A 184 9.44 15.85 -7.76
C SER A 184 8.15 15.08 -7.52
N ALA A 185 7.57 14.55 -8.60
CA ALA A 185 6.53 13.54 -8.54
C ALA A 185 7.17 12.16 -8.72
N ASP A 186 7.31 11.43 -7.62
CA ASP A 186 7.96 10.11 -7.59
C ASP A 186 6.94 8.96 -7.65
N ARG A 187 5.63 9.25 -7.60
CA ARG A 187 4.56 8.32 -7.97
C ARG A 187 3.48 9.04 -8.75
N VAL A 188 3.11 8.49 -9.90
CA VAL A 188 1.98 8.91 -10.75
C VAL A 188 1.51 7.66 -11.50
N TYR A 189 0.55 6.93 -10.95
CA TYR A 189 0.11 5.66 -11.57
C TYR A 189 -1.38 5.39 -11.38
N VAL A 190 -1.88 4.50 -12.22
CA VAL A 190 -3.21 3.90 -12.12
C VAL A 190 -3.04 2.40 -11.85
N ALA A 191 -3.83 1.87 -10.93
CA ALA A 191 -3.90 0.45 -10.64
C ALA A 191 -5.32 -0.07 -10.82
N HIS A 192 -5.48 -1.17 -11.54
CA HIS A 192 -6.75 -1.83 -11.81
C HIS A 192 -6.72 -3.29 -11.37
N LYS A 193 -7.69 -3.69 -10.56
CA LYS A 193 -7.86 -5.06 -10.07
C LYS A 193 -8.72 -5.88 -11.03
N PHE A 194 -8.20 -7.02 -11.46
CA PHE A 194 -8.92 -8.04 -12.22
C PHE A 194 -9.31 -9.17 -11.28
N GLY A 195 -10.53 -9.10 -10.75
CA GLY A 195 -10.96 -10.00 -9.68
C GLY A 195 -10.25 -9.69 -8.37
N LYS A 196 -10.04 -10.74 -7.55
CA LYS A 196 -9.51 -10.58 -6.18
C LYS A 196 -7.99 -10.57 -6.07
N ASP A 197 -7.31 -11.33 -6.93
CA ASP A 197 -5.89 -11.68 -6.74
C ASP A 197 -4.96 -11.02 -7.76
N THR A 198 -5.48 -10.44 -8.84
CA THR A 198 -4.67 -9.88 -9.93
C THR A 198 -4.82 -8.37 -10.03
N THR A 199 -3.71 -7.64 -10.13
CA THR A 199 -3.70 -6.18 -10.30
C THR A 199 -2.76 -5.79 -11.43
N ALA A 200 -3.23 -4.98 -12.38
CA ALA A 200 -2.36 -4.29 -13.32
C ALA A 200 -2.08 -2.87 -12.82
N VAL A 201 -0.85 -2.42 -12.98
CA VAL A 201 -0.38 -1.08 -12.63
C VAL A 201 0.29 -0.46 -13.85
N ALA A 202 0.01 0.81 -14.14
CA ALA A 202 0.66 1.54 -15.21
C ALA A 202 0.98 2.97 -14.78
N GLY A 203 2.18 3.45 -15.12
CA GLY A 203 2.69 4.77 -14.81
C GLY A 203 4.01 4.73 -14.04
N ARG A 204 4.23 5.76 -13.21
CA ARG A 204 5.36 5.86 -12.29
C ARG A 204 4.98 5.30 -10.92
N PHE A 205 5.52 4.17 -10.53
CA PHE A 205 5.24 3.51 -9.25
C PHE A 205 6.54 3.09 -8.54
N GLY A 206 6.44 2.53 -7.33
CA GLY A 206 7.61 1.98 -6.65
C GLY A 206 7.82 0.53 -7.05
N ALA A 207 9.01 0.18 -7.54
CA ALA A 207 9.43 -1.21 -7.69
C ALA A 207 10.24 -1.63 -6.47
N PHE A 208 9.93 -2.82 -5.96
CA PHE A 208 10.64 -3.48 -4.87
C PHE A 208 11.05 -4.86 -5.38
N VAL A 209 12.36 -5.09 -5.54
CA VAL A 209 12.92 -6.32 -6.11
C VAL A 209 13.45 -7.19 -4.98
N GLY A 210 13.03 -8.45 -4.93
CA GLY A 210 13.47 -9.38 -3.89
C GLY A 210 13.05 -8.91 -2.49
N ASN A 211 14.01 -8.83 -1.58
CA ASN A 211 13.86 -8.22 -0.26
C ASN A 211 14.45 -6.80 -0.20
N GLY A 212 14.67 -6.17 -1.37
CA GLY A 212 15.07 -4.78 -1.50
C GLY A 212 16.58 -4.56 -1.47
N LEU A 213 17.43 -5.59 -1.59
CA LEU A 213 18.88 -5.41 -1.75
C LEU A 213 19.20 -4.58 -3.00
N ILE A 214 18.60 -4.95 -4.13
CA ILE A 214 18.95 -4.41 -5.45
C ILE A 214 18.19 -3.13 -5.80
N TYR A 215 16.90 -3.11 -5.52
CA TYR A 215 16.02 -2.02 -5.91
C TYR A 215 14.79 -1.85 -5.00
N ASP A 216 14.63 -0.67 -4.42
CA ASP A 216 13.44 -0.15 -3.73
C ASP A 216 13.27 1.34 -4.07
N ASP A 217 12.87 1.62 -5.31
CA ASP A 217 12.69 3.00 -5.75
C ASP A 217 11.73 3.13 -6.95
N THR A 218 11.75 4.29 -7.58
CA THR A 218 10.86 4.73 -8.64
C THR A 218 11.08 3.91 -9.92
N PHE A 219 9.99 3.39 -10.46
CA PHE A 219 9.93 2.64 -11.70
C PHE A 219 8.88 3.24 -12.62
N ASP A 220 9.26 3.52 -13.86
CA ASP A 220 8.34 4.01 -14.89
C ASP A 220 7.99 2.84 -15.83
N GLY A 221 6.72 2.42 -15.87
CA GLY A 221 6.33 1.36 -16.78
C GLY A 221 4.95 0.77 -16.50
N ALA A 222 4.82 -0.52 -16.76
CA ALA A 222 3.62 -1.29 -16.47
C ALA A 222 3.99 -2.58 -15.74
N ALA A 223 3.11 -3.04 -14.85
CA ALA A 223 3.27 -4.29 -14.13
C ALA A 223 1.95 -5.05 -14.02
N LEU A 224 2.04 -6.37 -14.02
CA LEU A 224 0.97 -7.28 -13.65
C LEU A 224 1.41 -8.04 -12.40
N ALA A 225 0.68 -7.83 -11.31
CA ALA A 225 0.89 -8.50 -10.04
C ALA A 225 -0.22 -9.53 -9.80
N TYR A 226 0.15 -10.71 -9.33
CA TYR A 226 -0.74 -11.73 -8.79
C TYR A 226 -0.38 -11.97 -7.32
N ASP A 227 -1.36 -12.02 -6.43
CA ASP A 227 -1.18 -12.35 -5.02
C ASP A 227 -2.45 -13.01 -4.47
N ASN A 228 -2.31 -14.23 -3.94
CA ASN A 228 -3.40 -14.98 -3.31
C ASN A 228 -3.22 -15.18 -1.80
N GLY A 229 -2.28 -14.46 -1.19
CA GLY A 229 -1.91 -14.50 0.22
C GLY A 229 -0.86 -15.56 0.59
N LYS A 230 -0.72 -16.64 -0.20
CA LYS A 230 0.31 -17.67 -0.02
C LYS A 230 1.41 -17.60 -1.07
N PHE A 231 1.08 -17.14 -2.26
CA PHE A 231 1.99 -16.99 -3.37
C PHE A 231 1.72 -15.65 -4.04
N SER A 232 2.81 -14.96 -4.40
CA SER A 232 2.72 -13.75 -5.21
C SER A 232 3.75 -13.78 -6.34
N ALA A 233 3.37 -13.23 -7.48
CA ALA A 233 4.24 -13.06 -8.63
C ALA A 233 4.04 -11.67 -9.27
N LEU A 234 5.10 -11.12 -9.83
CA LEU A 234 5.11 -9.85 -10.54
C LEU A 234 5.82 -10.04 -11.87
N ALA A 235 5.20 -9.55 -12.94
CA ALA A 235 5.86 -9.27 -14.20
C ALA A 235 5.74 -7.79 -14.51
N ALA A 236 6.87 -7.09 -14.70
CA ALA A 236 6.91 -5.67 -15.01
C ALA A 236 7.81 -5.39 -16.20
N TYR A 237 7.45 -4.38 -16.99
CA TYR A 237 8.24 -3.87 -18.11
C TYR A 237 8.30 -2.34 -17.99
N GLY A 238 9.51 -1.78 -18.05
CA GLY A 238 9.70 -0.35 -17.83
C GLY A 238 11.14 0.02 -17.55
N TYR A 239 11.35 1.01 -16.69
CA TYR A 239 12.66 1.60 -16.43
C TYR A 239 12.87 1.78 -14.93
N PHE A 240 14.01 1.33 -14.43
CA PHE A 240 14.55 1.79 -13.16
C PHE A 240 14.98 3.25 -13.30
N ILE A 241 14.53 4.13 -12.41
CA ILE A 241 14.77 5.57 -12.51
C ILE A 241 15.93 6.02 -11.63
N GLU A 242 15.99 5.55 -10.38
CA GLU A 242 17.06 5.90 -9.44
C GLU A 242 18.19 4.86 -9.48
N GLY A 243 19.43 5.29 -9.21
CA GLY A 243 20.60 4.41 -9.09
C GLY A 243 21.19 3.88 -10.40
N VAL A 244 20.50 4.04 -11.53
CA VAL A 244 20.95 3.59 -12.86
C VAL A 244 21.63 4.75 -13.60
N PRO A 245 22.73 4.52 -14.35
CA PRO A 245 23.42 5.57 -15.11
C PRO A 245 22.48 6.43 -15.95
N ALA A 246 22.58 7.75 -15.79
CA ALA A 246 21.72 8.70 -16.46
C ALA A 246 21.84 8.58 -17.98
N ALA A 247 20.71 8.27 -18.62
CA ALA A 247 20.57 8.18 -20.06
C ALA A 247 19.46 9.13 -20.53
N THR A 248 19.57 9.64 -21.76
CA THR A 248 18.45 10.32 -22.41
C THR A 248 17.29 9.32 -22.58
N ALA A 249 16.07 9.80 -22.85
CA ALA A 249 14.93 8.91 -23.09
C ALA A 249 15.21 7.85 -24.18
N ASP A 250 16.03 8.20 -25.17
CA ASP A 250 16.42 7.31 -26.27
C ASP A 250 17.46 6.25 -25.87
N ASP A 251 18.27 6.56 -24.85
CA ASP A 251 19.35 5.71 -24.36
C ASP A 251 18.97 4.90 -23.11
N ASN A 252 17.78 5.13 -22.55
CA ASN A 252 17.40 4.54 -21.27
C ASN A 252 17.25 3.02 -21.37
N LEU A 253 17.70 2.32 -20.32
CA LEU A 253 17.62 0.86 -20.20
C LEU A 253 16.19 0.45 -19.86
N SER A 254 15.49 -0.13 -20.81
CA SER A 254 14.23 -0.82 -20.54
C SER A 254 14.51 -2.20 -19.97
N VAL A 255 13.85 -2.51 -18.87
CA VAL A 255 14.03 -3.72 -18.07
C VAL A 255 12.71 -4.48 -18.01
N THR A 256 12.79 -5.79 -18.19
CA THR A 256 11.74 -6.72 -17.81
C THR A 256 12.11 -7.32 -16.46
N LEU A 257 11.24 -7.15 -15.46
CA LEU A 257 11.38 -7.72 -14.13
C LEU A 257 10.35 -8.83 -13.94
N LEU A 258 10.83 -10.02 -13.63
CA LEU A 258 10.04 -11.17 -13.21
C LEU A 258 10.43 -11.53 -11.79
N GLN A 259 9.47 -11.65 -10.88
CA GLN A 259 9.75 -12.16 -9.54
C GLN A 259 8.56 -12.94 -8.99
N ALA A 260 8.87 -13.90 -8.11
CA ALA A 260 7.88 -14.70 -7.43
C ALA A 260 8.35 -15.04 -6.02
N GLN A 261 7.40 -15.17 -5.11
CA GLN A 261 7.65 -15.57 -3.73
C GLN A 261 6.50 -16.44 -3.22
N GLY A 262 6.82 -17.29 -2.26
CA GLY A 262 5.87 -18.18 -1.61
C GLY A 262 6.07 -18.19 -0.10
N LYS A 263 4.94 -18.20 0.63
CA LYS A 263 4.89 -18.48 2.06
C LYS A 263 4.87 -19.99 2.26
N LEU A 264 5.95 -20.54 2.81
CA LEU A 264 6.04 -21.95 3.18
C LEU A 264 5.26 -22.21 4.49
N SER A 265 5.21 -21.21 5.35
CA SER A 265 4.36 -21.12 6.54
C SER A 265 4.03 -19.65 6.84
N ASP A 266 3.31 -19.38 7.92
CA ASP A 266 3.05 -18.00 8.37
C ASP A 266 4.33 -17.25 8.75
N ASP A 267 5.41 -17.97 9.07
CA ASP A 267 6.68 -17.42 9.55
C ASP A 267 7.80 -17.47 8.50
N ILE A 268 7.60 -18.13 7.35
CA ILE A 268 8.68 -18.41 6.38
C ILE A 268 8.25 -18.00 4.99
N THR A 269 8.97 -17.03 4.42
CA THR A 269 8.82 -16.60 3.03
C THR A 269 10.13 -16.79 2.28
N ILE A 270 10.03 -17.36 1.08
CA ILE A 270 11.17 -17.44 0.16
C ILE A 270 10.76 -16.91 -1.21
N GLY A 271 11.71 -16.36 -1.94
CA GLY A 271 11.44 -15.85 -3.27
C GLY A 271 12.68 -15.69 -4.12
N GLY A 272 12.44 -15.37 -5.38
CA GLY A 272 13.48 -15.15 -6.37
C GLY A 272 13.01 -14.18 -7.45
N PHE A 273 13.99 -13.60 -8.14
CA PHE A 273 13.77 -12.62 -9.17
C PHE A 273 14.77 -12.78 -10.32
N TYR A 274 14.35 -12.28 -11.48
CA TYR A 274 15.13 -12.17 -12.69
C TYR A 274 14.77 -10.85 -13.37
N ALA A 275 15.75 -9.99 -13.60
CA ALA A 275 15.60 -8.73 -14.30
C ALA A 275 16.55 -8.70 -15.49
N PHE A 276 16.05 -8.39 -16.69
CA PHE A 276 16.86 -8.38 -17.90
C PHE A 276 16.57 -7.18 -18.77
N ALA A 277 17.60 -6.70 -19.46
CA ALA A 277 17.51 -5.60 -20.38
C ALA A 277 16.85 -6.01 -21.71
N ASN A 278 15.93 -5.18 -22.21
CA ASN A 278 15.30 -5.38 -23.51
C ASN A 278 15.94 -4.52 -24.61
N ASN A 279 16.69 -3.49 -24.25
CA ASN A 279 17.46 -2.62 -25.14
C ASN A 279 18.72 -2.13 -24.43
N ASN A 280 19.71 -1.65 -25.18
CA ASN A 280 20.91 -1.01 -24.62
C ASN A 280 21.69 -1.86 -23.59
N GLY A 281 21.46 -3.17 -23.50
CA GLY A 281 22.12 -4.08 -22.55
C GLY A 281 23.64 -3.98 -22.62
N SER A 282 24.22 -3.97 -23.82
CA SER A 282 25.67 -3.88 -24.01
C SER A 282 26.30 -2.58 -23.52
N LYS A 283 25.57 -1.45 -23.65
CA LYS A 283 26.00 -0.15 -23.13
C LYS A 283 26.05 -0.16 -21.60
N PHE A 284 25.07 -0.79 -20.96
CA PHE A 284 25.02 -0.92 -19.51
C PHE A 284 26.01 -1.96 -18.99
N ALA A 285 26.12 -3.11 -19.64
CA ALA A 285 27.14 -4.11 -19.35
C ALA A 285 28.55 -3.51 -19.40
N SER A 286 28.83 -2.68 -20.41
CA SER A 286 30.08 -1.92 -20.50
C SER A 286 30.28 -0.93 -19.35
N ALA A 287 29.22 -0.21 -18.93
CA ALA A 287 29.31 0.75 -17.82
C ALA A 287 29.60 0.07 -16.47
N TYR A 288 29.17 -1.18 -16.31
CA TYR A 288 29.46 -2.02 -15.13
C TYR A 288 30.66 -2.96 -15.33
N ASN A 289 31.41 -2.81 -16.42
CA ASN A 289 32.60 -3.60 -16.75
C ASN A 289 32.33 -5.13 -16.78
N LEU A 290 31.16 -5.53 -17.29
CA LEU A 290 30.80 -6.94 -17.49
C LEU A 290 31.48 -7.50 -18.76
N ASP A 291 31.71 -8.81 -18.79
CA ASP A 291 32.37 -9.52 -19.88
C ASP A 291 31.48 -9.72 -21.12
N GLY A 292 30.16 -9.72 -20.93
CA GLY A 292 29.18 -9.89 -22.01
C GLY A 292 28.45 -8.62 -22.42
N ASP A 293 27.46 -8.80 -23.30
CA ASP A 293 26.61 -7.74 -23.86
C ASP A 293 25.22 -7.67 -23.19
N SER A 294 24.95 -8.53 -22.20
CA SER A 294 23.66 -8.59 -21.51
C SER A 294 23.69 -7.88 -20.15
N PHE A 295 22.56 -7.27 -19.77
CA PHE A 295 22.34 -6.71 -18.44
C PHE A 295 21.23 -7.53 -17.81
N ASP A 296 21.62 -8.64 -17.23
CA ASP A 296 20.73 -9.62 -16.64
C ASP A 296 21.15 -9.81 -15.19
N ILE A 297 20.17 -9.77 -14.29
CA ILE A 297 20.37 -9.88 -12.84
C ILE A 297 19.42 -10.94 -12.33
N TYR A 298 19.93 -11.83 -11.51
CA TYR A 298 19.10 -12.80 -10.82
C TYR A 298 19.50 -12.90 -9.36
N GLY A 299 18.54 -13.34 -8.55
CA GLY A 299 18.75 -13.43 -7.12
C GLY A 299 17.61 -14.13 -6.41
N GLY A 300 17.81 -14.30 -5.12
CA GLY A 300 16.89 -14.97 -4.23
C GLY A 300 17.02 -14.48 -2.81
N PHE A 301 15.96 -14.68 -2.04
CA PHE A 301 15.91 -14.29 -0.65
C PHE A 301 15.18 -15.33 0.19
N ALA A 302 15.47 -15.29 1.48
CA ALA A 302 14.72 -16.01 2.49
C ALA A 302 14.48 -15.08 3.68
N ASP A 303 13.25 -15.12 4.18
CA ASP A 303 12.78 -14.30 5.30
C ASP A 303 12.07 -15.21 6.31
N PHE A 304 12.54 -15.18 7.55
CA PHE A 304 12.07 -16.00 8.64
C PHE A 304 11.68 -15.11 9.82
N GLN A 305 10.40 -15.08 10.17
CA GLN A 305 9.85 -14.28 11.27
C GLN A 305 9.28 -15.19 12.35
N PHE A 306 10.11 -15.66 13.29
CA PHE A 306 9.68 -16.50 14.39
C PHE A 306 9.36 -15.66 15.63
N LYS A 307 8.08 -15.32 15.82
CA LYS A 307 7.61 -14.43 16.90
C LYS A 307 8.31 -13.06 16.85
N ASN A 308 9.28 -12.85 17.73
CA ASN A 308 10.03 -11.61 17.87
C ASN A 308 11.45 -11.75 17.31
N VAL A 309 11.78 -12.88 16.67
CA VAL A 309 13.09 -13.12 16.06
C VAL A 309 12.92 -13.06 14.55
N TRP A 310 13.66 -12.17 13.92
CA TRP A 310 13.79 -12.10 12.47
C TRP A 310 15.14 -12.70 12.07
N ILE A 311 15.15 -13.53 11.04
CA ILE A 311 16.37 -13.95 10.33
C ILE A 311 16.07 -13.79 8.85
N GLY A 312 16.97 -13.18 8.10
CA GLY A 312 16.73 -13.04 6.68
C GLY A 312 17.98 -12.70 5.91
N GLY A 313 17.89 -12.85 4.60
CA GLY A 313 18.96 -12.50 3.70
C GLY A 313 18.52 -12.51 2.25
N GLU A 314 19.33 -11.89 1.41
CA GLU A 314 19.15 -11.79 -0.03
C GLU A 314 20.50 -11.90 -0.70
N TYR A 315 20.54 -12.60 -1.83
CA TYR A 315 21.68 -12.71 -2.73
C TYR A 315 21.24 -12.27 -4.12
N ALA A 316 22.10 -11.56 -4.84
CA ALA A 316 21.90 -11.20 -6.22
C ALA A 316 23.24 -11.15 -6.96
N THR A 317 23.21 -11.39 -8.26
CA THR A 317 24.39 -11.28 -9.13
C THR A 317 23.98 -10.84 -10.53
N PHE A 318 24.91 -10.20 -11.24
CA PHE A 318 24.82 -10.15 -12.70
C PHE A 318 24.97 -11.56 -13.29
N ALA A 319 24.28 -11.84 -14.38
CA ALA A 319 24.39 -13.11 -15.10
C ALA A 319 25.70 -13.21 -15.89
N GLU A 320 26.19 -12.07 -16.38
CA GLU A 320 27.53 -11.94 -16.93
C GLU A 320 28.52 -11.68 -15.79
N ASP A 321 29.69 -12.30 -15.90
CA ASP A 321 30.80 -12.04 -14.97
C ASP A 321 31.33 -10.62 -15.16
N ALA A 322 31.78 -10.00 -14.07
CA ALA A 322 32.54 -8.77 -14.15
C ALA A 322 33.98 -9.10 -14.56
N LYS A 323 34.56 -8.26 -15.42
CA LYS A 323 35.97 -8.39 -15.87
C LYS A 323 36.96 -8.45 -14.71
N GLU A 324 36.70 -7.66 -13.67
CA GLU A 324 37.48 -7.55 -12.44
C GLU A 324 36.56 -7.17 -11.27
N GLY A 325 36.92 -7.56 -10.05
CA GLY A 325 36.29 -7.06 -8.81
C GLY A 325 34.96 -7.72 -8.38
N GLY A 326 34.52 -8.78 -9.07
CA GLY A 326 33.29 -9.54 -8.74
C GLY A 326 31.99 -8.80 -9.09
N ASN A 327 30.89 -9.55 -9.18
CA ASN A 327 29.60 -9.09 -9.71
C ASN A 327 28.39 -9.47 -8.84
N ASP A 328 28.63 -9.96 -7.63
CA ASP A 328 27.61 -10.41 -6.70
C ASP A 328 27.43 -9.46 -5.51
N ALA A 329 26.30 -9.62 -4.85
CA ALA A 329 25.92 -8.87 -3.66
C ALA A 329 25.09 -9.75 -2.76
N TRP A 330 25.38 -9.75 -1.47
CA TRP A 330 24.50 -10.37 -0.50
C TRP A 330 24.42 -9.63 0.83
N VAL A 331 23.30 -9.84 1.49
CA VAL A 331 23.05 -9.42 2.86
C VAL A 331 22.48 -10.59 3.65
N ALA A 332 22.91 -10.73 4.89
CA ALA A 332 22.29 -11.62 5.87
C ALA A 332 22.17 -10.92 7.21
N GLY A 333 21.10 -11.19 7.96
CA GLY A 333 20.87 -10.52 9.22
C GLY A 333 20.01 -11.30 10.20
N ILE A 334 20.09 -10.83 11.44
CA ILE A 334 19.25 -11.28 12.55
C ILE A 334 18.68 -10.05 13.26
N GLY A 335 17.45 -10.18 13.74
CA GLY A 335 16.74 -9.13 14.44
C GLY A 335 15.96 -9.65 15.63
N PHE A 336 15.76 -8.79 16.62
CA PHE A 336 14.90 -9.04 17.75
C PHE A 336 13.97 -7.88 18.04
N GLY A 337 12.70 -8.18 18.31
CA GLY A 337 11.64 -7.20 18.51
C GLY A 337 10.68 -7.13 17.32
N ASN A 338 9.62 -6.36 17.50
CA ASN A 338 8.53 -6.21 16.53
C ASN A 338 8.17 -4.74 16.44
N TYR A 339 9.03 -3.95 15.80
CA TYR A 339 8.78 -2.53 15.62
C TYR A 339 7.55 -2.30 14.73
N ASN A 340 6.62 -1.48 15.22
CA ASN A 340 5.49 -1.00 14.44
C ASN A 340 5.26 0.47 14.80
N ILE A 341 5.59 1.38 13.88
CA ILE A 341 5.45 2.83 14.10
C ILE A 341 4.04 3.26 14.54
N LYS A 342 2.99 2.47 14.28
CA LYS A 342 1.61 2.77 14.71
C LYS A 342 1.36 2.44 16.19
N GLU A 343 2.24 1.67 16.82
CA GLU A 343 2.14 1.17 18.19
C GLU A 343 3.23 1.81 19.04
N ALA A 344 2.84 2.79 19.86
CA ALA A 344 3.76 3.50 20.74
C ALA A 344 4.46 2.51 21.70
N GLY A 345 5.77 2.67 21.88
CA GLY A 345 6.60 1.80 22.69
C GLY A 345 7.07 0.50 22.01
N SER A 346 6.62 0.22 20.77
CA SER A 346 7.17 -0.89 19.99
C SER A 346 8.59 -0.57 19.53
N TRP A 347 9.40 -1.62 19.37
CA TRP A 347 10.81 -1.50 19.04
C TRP A 347 11.36 -2.77 18.40
N ASP A 348 12.47 -2.63 17.68
CA ASP A 348 13.32 -3.74 17.27
C ASP A 348 14.80 -3.33 17.25
N VAL A 349 15.66 -4.34 17.21
CA VAL A 349 17.09 -4.21 16.98
C VAL A 349 17.51 -5.21 15.93
N LYS A 350 18.43 -4.84 15.03
CA LYS A 350 18.93 -5.71 13.96
C LYS A 350 20.43 -5.59 13.83
N ALA A 351 21.07 -6.69 13.47
CA ALA A 351 22.44 -6.75 13.03
C ALA A 351 22.47 -7.44 11.66
N GLN A 352 23.13 -6.79 10.70
CA GLN A 352 23.15 -7.23 9.31
C GLN A 352 24.57 -7.15 8.79
N TYR A 353 24.99 -8.16 8.05
CA TYR A 353 26.26 -8.17 7.34
C TYR A 353 26.02 -8.06 5.85
N PHE A 354 26.81 -7.23 5.19
CA PHE A 354 26.79 -7.03 3.74
C PHE A 354 28.14 -7.44 3.17
N ASP A 355 28.11 -8.06 1.98
CA ASP A 355 29.26 -8.22 1.11
C ASP A 355 28.82 -7.87 -0.30
N LEU A 356 29.33 -6.74 -0.80
CA LEU A 356 28.97 -6.13 -2.06
C LEU A 356 30.25 -6.01 -2.89
N ALA A 357 30.34 -6.81 -3.95
CA ALA A 357 31.46 -6.79 -4.88
C ALA A 357 31.68 -5.41 -5.51
N GLU A 358 32.82 -5.19 -6.15
CA GLU A 358 33.13 -3.91 -6.80
C GLU A 358 32.14 -3.55 -7.90
N LYS A 359 31.59 -4.55 -8.59
CA LYS A 359 30.52 -4.40 -9.59
C LYS A 359 29.22 -5.03 -9.10
N ALA A 360 28.92 -4.93 -7.81
CA ALA A 360 27.66 -5.41 -7.25
C ALA A 360 26.43 -4.78 -7.94
N PRO A 361 25.36 -5.55 -8.19
CA PRO A 361 24.13 -5.09 -8.86
C PRO A 361 23.20 -4.26 -7.96
N VAL A 362 23.72 -3.43 -7.05
CA VAL A 362 22.90 -2.65 -6.11
C VAL A 362 22.73 -1.21 -6.60
N PHE A 363 21.51 -0.83 -6.99
CA PHE A 363 21.23 0.50 -7.55
C PHE A 363 20.58 1.46 -6.55
N SER A 364 19.51 1.01 -5.88
CA SER A 364 18.82 1.79 -4.84
C SER A 364 18.26 0.83 -3.80
N SER A 365 18.99 0.62 -2.72
CA SER A 365 18.66 -0.40 -1.71
C SER A 365 17.63 0.12 -0.70
N THR A 366 16.75 -0.78 -0.22
CA THR A 366 15.89 -0.50 0.94
C THR A 366 16.70 -0.42 2.24
N TRP A 367 17.81 -1.15 2.26
CA TRP A 367 18.75 -1.19 3.37
C TRP A 367 19.53 0.13 3.44
N ASN A 368 20.01 0.47 4.64
CA ASN A 368 20.71 1.73 4.91
C ASN A 368 22.22 1.54 5.04
N GLN A 369 22.79 0.59 4.28
CA GLN A 369 24.23 0.41 4.17
C GLN A 369 24.89 1.66 3.58
N PRO A 370 26.14 1.98 3.96
CA PRO A 370 26.80 3.22 3.56
C PRO A 370 27.26 3.25 2.09
N ALA A 371 27.38 2.09 1.44
CA ALA A 371 27.82 1.97 0.05
C ALA A 371 27.07 0.86 -0.69
N SER A 372 26.89 1.03 -2.00
CA SER A 372 26.21 0.04 -2.85
C SER A 372 27.17 -0.94 -3.54
N GLN A 373 28.47 -0.65 -3.56
CA GLN A 373 29.50 -1.44 -4.24
C GLN A 373 30.81 -1.33 -3.47
N ASN A 374 31.69 -2.31 -3.68
CA ASN A 374 33.02 -2.38 -3.07
C ASN A 374 32.97 -2.21 -1.54
N TYR A 375 32.10 -2.98 -0.88
CA TYR A 375 31.81 -2.82 0.55
C TYR A 375 31.53 -4.16 1.23
N LYS A 376 32.22 -4.41 2.33
CA LYS A 376 31.91 -5.44 3.31
C LYS A 376 31.76 -4.79 4.67
N GLY A 377 30.82 -5.26 5.49
CA GLY A 377 30.73 -4.78 6.86
C GLY A 377 29.40 -5.03 7.53
N TRP A 378 29.33 -4.60 8.79
CA TRP A 378 28.15 -4.77 9.62
C TRP A 378 27.34 -3.47 9.71
N LEU A 379 26.02 -3.61 9.80
CA LEU A 379 25.08 -2.55 10.11
C LEU A 379 24.22 -2.98 11.31
N ALA A 380 24.36 -2.26 12.41
CA ALA A 380 23.44 -2.33 13.54
C ALA A 380 22.33 -1.29 13.37
N THR A 381 21.08 -1.69 13.60
CA THR A 381 19.90 -0.82 13.54
C THR A 381 19.08 -0.95 14.81
N VAL A 382 18.55 0.16 15.30
CA VAL A 382 17.56 0.21 16.39
C VAL A 382 16.39 1.08 15.95
N ASP A 383 15.19 0.55 16.03
CA ASP A 383 13.95 1.28 15.77
C ASP A 383 13.10 1.38 17.05
N TYR A 384 12.51 2.55 17.30
CA TYR A 384 11.64 2.79 18.45
C TYR A 384 10.47 3.71 18.10
N ALA A 385 9.24 3.29 18.41
CA ALA A 385 8.03 4.09 18.23
C ALA A 385 7.82 5.02 19.44
N LEU A 386 8.27 6.28 19.32
CA LEU A 386 8.10 7.30 20.36
C LEU A 386 6.62 7.56 20.68
N ALA A 387 5.78 7.59 19.65
CA ALA A 387 4.34 7.75 19.75
C ALA A 387 3.67 7.11 18.52
N LYS A 388 2.33 7.07 18.51
CA LYS A 388 1.60 6.61 17.32
C LYS A 388 2.01 7.43 16.09
N ASN A 389 2.52 6.73 15.09
CA ASN A 389 3.06 7.24 13.84
C ASN A 389 4.32 8.13 13.96
N VAL A 390 4.99 8.14 15.12
CA VAL A 390 6.26 8.86 15.34
C VAL A 390 7.34 7.85 15.73
N GLY A 391 8.35 7.69 14.89
CA GLY A 391 9.42 6.72 15.07
C GLY A 391 10.80 7.37 15.09
N LEU A 392 11.70 6.82 15.91
CA LEU A 392 13.12 7.11 15.92
C LEU A 392 13.86 5.88 15.40
N SER A 393 14.82 6.09 14.50
CA SER A 393 15.71 5.03 14.00
C SER A 393 17.15 5.46 14.20
N ALA A 394 18.01 4.54 14.63
CA ALA A 394 19.45 4.75 14.75
C ALA A 394 20.20 3.63 14.02
N TYR A 395 21.25 4.00 13.31
CA TYR A 395 22.06 3.10 12.50
C TYR A 395 23.54 3.32 12.81
N TYR A 396 24.28 2.22 12.93
CA TYR A 396 25.72 2.23 13.10
C TYR A 396 26.36 1.17 12.20
N GLY A 397 27.12 1.62 11.20
CA GLY A 397 27.92 0.76 10.35
C GLY A 397 29.35 0.66 10.88
N PHE A 398 29.88 -0.55 11.01
CA PHE A 398 31.17 -0.83 11.64
C PHE A 398 31.87 -2.04 11.03
N ALA A 399 33.17 -2.17 11.31
CA ALA A 399 34.04 -3.20 10.71
C ALA A 399 33.87 -3.24 9.19
N ALA A 400 33.87 -2.05 8.60
CA ALA A 400 33.67 -1.85 7.19
C ALA A 400 35.01 -1.93 6.47
N GLU A 401 35.07 -2.67 5.37
CA GLU A 401 36.24 -2.84 4.51
C GLU A 401 35.81 -2.82 3.05
N ASP A 402 36.70 -2.42 2.14
CA ASP A 402 36.51 -2.67 0.71
C ASP A 402 36.84 -4.13 0.35
N GLN A 403 36.66 -4.50 -0.91
CA GLN A 403 36.95 -5.87 -1.37
C GLN A 403 38.46 -6.21 -1.30
N ASP A 404 39.34 -5.21 -1.26
CA ASP A 404 40.79 -5.37 -1.10
C ASP A 404 41.22 -5.50 0.39
N GLY A 405 40.29 -5.34 1.33
CA GLY A 405 40.55 -5.41 2.78
C GLY A 405 41.07 -4.09 3.37
N ASN A 406 40.89 -2.96 2.70
CA ASN A 406 41.22 -1.66 3.27
C ASN A 406 40.10 -1.17 4.17
N ASP A 407 40.46 -0.73 5.39
CA ASP A 407 39.52 -0.18 6.36
C ASP A 407 38.73 1.03 5.81
N LEU A 408 37.42 0.87 5.84
CA LEU A 408 36.43 1.90 5.57
C LEU A 408 35.98 2.55 6.88
N SER A 409 35.57 3.82 6.80
CA SER A 409 35.05 4.59 7.95
C SER A 409 33.78 3.99 8.54
N ASP A 410 33.67 4.06 9.87
CA ASP A 410 32.42 3.86 10.57
C ASP A 410 31.35 4.88 10.12
N TYR A 411 30.10 4.42 10.08
CA TYR A 411 28.92 5.14 9.61
C TYR A 411 27.94 5.33 10.74
N TYR A 412 27.36 6.53 10.86
CA TYR A 412 26.30 6.79 11.84
C TYR A 412 25.16 7.59 11.21
N ARG A 413 23.93 7.14 11.46
CA ARG A 413 22.71 7.82 11.03
C ARG A 413 21.64 7.77 12.10
N ALA A 414 20.89 8.85 12.22
CA ALA A 414 19.70 8.91 13.05
C ALA A 414 18.55 9.54 12.26
N GLU A 415 17.35 9.02 12.46
CA GLU A 415 16.15 9.53 11.79
C GLU A 415 14.99 9.73 12.75
N LEU A 416 14.31 10.86 12.61
CA LEU A 416 12.98 11.08 13.15
C LEU A 416 11.98 11.00 12.01
N ASN A 417 11.04 10.06 12.12
CA ASN A 417 10.04 9.78 11.12
C ASN A 417 8.63 10.05 11.68
N TYR A 418 7.80 10.75 10.91
CA TYR A 418 6.39 10.96 11.21
C TYR A 418 5.53 10.53 10.01
N LYS A 419 4.45 9.77 10.25
CA LYS A 419 3.49 9.34 9.22
C LYS A 419 2.08 9.85 9.54
N PHE A 420 1.31 10.25 8.53
CA PHE A 420 -0.07 10.72 8.71
C PHE A 420 -1.03 10.20 7.65
#